data_AF-A0AA37TY69-F1
#
_entry.id   AF-A0AA37TY69-F1
#
_cell.length_a   1.000
_cell.length_b   1.000
_cell.length_c   1.000
_cell.angle_alpha   90.00
_cell.angle_beta   90.00
_cell.angle_gamma   90.00
#
_symmetry.space_group_name_H-M   'P 1'
#
loop_
_entity.id
_entity.type
_entity.pdbx_description
1 polymer ?
#
loop_
_entity_poly.entity_id
_entity_poly.type
_entity_poly.pdbx_seq_one_letter_code
_entity_poly.pdbx_strand_id
1 'polypeptide(L)'
;MTSRLSQICCYPVKSAKGHSLDQGYISAEGLHFDRRFMVAKANGDMVTARTHPQLVLINVAFDGYLLKLGYPNHGDIKYTLQSKPMTPHPATVWGDNFSAYHVSESIDQWLSVIANEPVKLLYCGEQSNRHGAEINQSLSMADGYPLLLISQGSLDELNRRSPDTHSMDQFRPNLVVDCSEPFIEDSWDIIEIGSVRFKVAKPCSRCNFTTVNPNTGRYHPQQQPLITLSEFRADERGEVMFGQNLIALNEGEIKRGDALKVISHKTAPVYHDDATSTNRTPSQQITAQKKQAQRTELDITINGQRFRGNNHSSILEQAIAAGIKVPFKCRAGKCGTCAMTLISGEVDSSAMATATTTDDQILSCSCTALSNVELALEPPVMNKNNRKTS
;
A
#
# COMPACT_ATOMS: atom_id res chain seq x y z
N MET A 1 -22.73 23.89 4.48
CA MET A 1 -23.06 23.10 3.27
C MET A 1 -23.21 21.65 3.71
N THR A 2 -24.19 20.91 3.18
CA THR A 2 -24.37 19.49 3.51
C THR A 2 -23.25 18.69 2.83
N SER A 3 -22.49 17.91 3.60
CA SER A 3 -21.49 16.99 3.07
C SER A 3 -22.14 15.97 2.13
N ARG A 4 -21.44 15.59 1.06
CA ARG A 4 -21.97 14.71 0.00
C ARG A 4 -20.89 13.80 -0.56
N LEU A 5 -21.30 12.69 -1.16
CA LEU A 5 -20.42 11.83 -1.92
C LEU A 5 -20.00 12.51 -3.23
N SER A 6 -18.72 12.85 -3.38
CA SER A 6 -18.19 13.55 -4.54
C SER A 6 -17.60 12.62 -5.60
N GLN A 7 -17.08 11.46 -5.21
CA GLN A 7 -16.55 10.46 -6.15
C GLN A 7 -16.83 9.04 -5.68
N ILE A 8 -17.11 8.16 -6.65
CA ILE A 8 -17.12 6.71 -6.48
C ILE A 8 -16.04 6.17 -7.42
N CYS A 9 -15.12 5.38 -6.91
CA CYS A 9 -14.03 4.81 -7.68
C CYS A 9 -14.01 3.28 -7.55
N CYS A 10 -13.95 2.60 -8.69
CA CYS A 10 -13.81 1.15 -8.77
C CYS A 10 -12.45 0.77 -9.36
N TYR A 11 -11.84 -0.27 -8.81
CA TYR A 11 -10.53 -0.79 -9.22
C TYR A 11 -10.64 -2.30 -9.46
N PRO A 12 -11.16 -2.74 -10.63
CA PRO A 12 -11.51 -4.15 -10.80
C PRO A 12 -10.33 -5.11 -10.71
N VAL A 13 -9.14 -4.67 -11.14
CA VAL A 13 -7.89 -5.42 -10.98
C VAL A 13 -7.05 -4.79 -9.87
N LYS A 14 -6.63 -5.61 -8.89
CA LYS A 14 -5.75 -5.19 -7.80
C LYS A 14 -4.50 -4.49 -8.35
N SER A 15 -4.19 -3.31 -7.81
CA SER A 15 -3.09 -2.42 -8.23
C SER A 15 -3.25 -1.69 -9.56
N ALA A 16 -4.14 -2.12 -10.45
CA ALA A 16 -4.37 -1.47 -11.74
C ALA A 16 -5.11 -0.13 -11.61
N LYS A 17 -5.23 0.61 -12.72
CA LYS A 17 -5.90 1.91 -12.74
C LYS A 17 -7.37 1.79 -12.32
N GLY A 18 -7.83 2.74 -11.51
CA GLY A 18 -9.24 2.87 -11.16
C GLY A 18 -10.00 3.69 -12.20
N HIS A 19 -11.32 3.63 -12.14
CA HIS A 19 -12.19 4.53 -12.89
C HIS A 19 -13.29 5.09 -12.00
N SER A 20 -13.72 6.30 -12.32
CA SER A 20 -14.84 6.95 -11.64
C SER A 20 -16.17 6.38 -12.12
N LEU A 21 -17.11 6.25 -11.20
CA LEU A 21 -18.49 5.84 -11.46
C LEU A 21 -19.44 6.97 -11.07
N ASP A 22 -20.55 7.08 -11.79
CA ASP A 22 -21.66 7.96 -11.40
C ASP A 22 -22.53 7.32 -10.30
N GLN A 23 -22.61 5.99 -10.29
CA GLN A 23 -23.33 5.20 -9.29
C GLN A 23 -22.70 3.81 -9.13
N GLY A 24 -22.94 3.16 -8.00
CA GLY A 24 -22.46 1.81 -7.74
C GLY A 24 -23.29 1.10 -6.69
N TYR A 25 -23.38 -0.23 -6.81
CA TYR A 25 -24.02 -1.08 -5.81
C TYR A 25 -23.00 -1.51 -4.77
N ILE A 26 -23.35 -1.37 -3.50
CA ILE A 26 -22.57 -1.81 -2.35
C ILE A 26 -23.15 -3.12 -1.84
N SER A 27 -22.31 -4.15 -1.78
CA SER A 27 -22.61 -5.43 -1.13
C SER A 27 -21.77 -5.62 0.13
N ALA A 28 -21.93 -6.74 0.83
CA ALA A 28 -21.07 -7.11 1.96
C ALA A 28 -19.57 -7.15 1.61
N GLU A 29 -19.22 -7.48 0.35
CA GLU A 29 -17.83 -7.53 -0.14
C GLU A 29 -17.30 -6.15 -0.59
N GLY A 30 -18.11 -5.09 -0.51
CA GLY A 30 -17.76 -3.72 -0.86
C GLY A 30 -18.45 -3.23 -2.12
N LEU A 31 -17.76 -2.37 -2.88
CA LEU A 31 -18.29 -1.86 -4.15
C LEU A 31 -18.30 -3.00 -5.19
N HIS A 32 -19.43 -3.17 -5.90
CA HIS A 32 -19.51 -4.15 -6.98
C HIS A 32 -18.36 -3.99 -7.98
N PHE A 33 -17.84 -5.14 -8.41
CA PHE A 33 -16.70 -5.27 -9.32
C PHE A 33 -15.34 -4.78 -8.79
N ASP A 34 -15.27 -4.34 -7.55
CA ASP A 34 -14.04 -3.81 -6.99
C ASP A 34 -13.07 -4.93 -6.55
N ARG A 35 -11.83 -4.84 -7.05
CA ARG A 35 -10.75 -5.82 -6.83
C ARG A 35 -11.20 -7.28 -6.99
N ARG A 36 -11.99 -7.58 -8.03
CA ARG A 36 -12.37 -8.97 -8.37
C ARG A 36 -11.23 -9.77 -9.00
N PHE A 37 -10.25 -9.07 -9.56
CA PHE A 37 -9.11 -9.66 -10.25
C PHE A 37 -7.80 -9.31 -9.55
N MET A 38 -6.80 -10.18 -9.71
CA MET A 38 -5.47 -9.98 -9.19
C MET A 38 -4.42 -10.60 -10.10
N VAL A 39 -3.34 -9.87 -10.35
CA VAL A 39 -2.13 -10.44 -10.99
C VAL A 39 -1.40 -11.26 -9.93
N ALA A 40 -1.06 -12.50 -10.25
CA ALA A 40 -0.43 -13.43 -9.33
C ALA A 40 0.74 -14.17 -10.00
N LYS A 41 1.68 -14.66 -9.19
CA LYS A 41 2.71 -15.60 -9.64
C LYS A 41 2.10 -16.99 -9.83
N ALA A 42 2.87 -17.89 -10.43
CA ALA A 42 2.44 -19.28 -10.66
C ALA A 42 2.06 -20.02 -9.36
N ASN A 43 2.62 -19.63 -8.22
CA ASN A 43 2.29 -20.20 -6.90
C ASN A 43 1.06 -19.56 -6.23
N GLY A 44 0.42 -18.56 -6.86
CA GLY A 44 -0.73 -17.84 -6.30
C GLY A 44 -0.38 -16.58 -5.49
N ASP A 45 0.90 -16.28 -5.28
CA ASP A 45 1.32 -15.07 -4.57
C ASP A 45 0.95 -13.81 -5.36
N MET A 46 0.36 -12.83 -4.68
CA MET A 46 -0.01 -11.56 -5.30
C MET A 46 1.19 -10.80 -5.89
N VAL A 47 0.99 -10.24 -7.07
CA VAL A 47 1.86 -9.26 -7.72
C VAL A 47 1.16 -7.90 -7.60
N THR A 48 1.85 -6.91 -7.03
CA THR A 48 1.25 -5.60 -6.72
C THR A 48 2.11 -4.45 -7.20
N ALA A 49 1.55 -3.24 -7.30
CA ALA A 49 2.34 -2.08 -7.68
C ALA A 49 3.38 -1.63 -6.62
N ARG A 50 3.46 -2.33 -5.47
CA ARG A 50 4.55 -2.20 -4.50
C ARG A 50 5.85 -2.85 -4.97
N THR A 51 5.76 -3.75 -5.94
CA THR A 51 6.91 -4.40 -6.58
C THR A 51 6.94 -4.18 -8.09
N HIS A 52 5.78 -3.95 -8.70
CA HIS A 52 5.60 -3.75 -10.14
C HIS A 52 4.80 -2.46 -10.39
N PRO A 53 5.39 -1.27 -10.15
CA PRO A 53 4.68 -0.01 -10.15
C PRO A 53 3.99 0.31 -11.48
N GLN A 54 4.48 -0.24 -12.59
CA GLN A 54 3.86 -0.13 -13.91
C GLN A 54 2.44 -0.69 -14.00
N LEU A 55 2.03 -1.59 -13.08
CA LEU A 55 0.65 -2.12 -13.07
C LEU A 55 -0.41 -1.03 -12.96
N VAL A 56 -0.11 0.11 -12.33
CA VAL A 56 -1.05 1.24 -12.20
C VAL A 56 -1.44 1.85 -13.55
N LEU A 57 -0.67 1.58 -14.61
CA LEU A 57 -0.91 2.07 -15.97
C LEU A 57 -1.87 1.19 -16.77
N ILE A 58 -2.23 0.01 -16.24
CA ILE A 58 -3.21 -0.87 -16.89
C ILE A 58 -4.58 -0.22 -16.74
N ASN A 59 -5.14 0.22 -17.87
CA ASN A 59 -6.53 0.66 -17.96
C ASN A 59 -7.45 -0.57 -17.89
N VAL A 60 -8.51 -0.48 -17.08
CA VAL A 60 -9.43 -1.60 -16.83
C VAL A 60 -10.86 -1.13 -17.03
N ALA A 61 -11.61 -1.87 -17.84
CA ALA A 61 -13.07 -1.80 -17.89
C ALA A 61 -13.64 -3.21 -17.68
N PHE A 62 -14.65 -3.32 -16.84
CA PHE A 62 -15.32 -4.59 -16.56
C PHE A 62 -16.80 -4.32 -16.27
N ASP A 63 -17.68 -5.03 -16.97
CA ASP A 63 -19.14 -4.88 -16.88
C ASP A 63 -19.84 -6.07 -16.21
N GLY A 64 -19.07 -6.98 -15.61
CA GLY A 64 -19.57 -8.25 -15.06
C GLY A 64 -19.40 -9.44 -16.02
N TYR A 65 -19.17 -9.19 -17.31
CA TYR A 65 -19.02 -10.24 -18.32
C TYR A 65 -17.76 -10.06 -19.17
N LEU A 66 -17.54 -8.87 -19.70
CA LEU A 66 -16.41 -8.52 -20.55
C LEU A 66 -15.36 -7.74 -19.74
N LEU A 67 -14.20 -8.35 -19.54
CA LEU A 67 -13.00 -7.68 -19.05
C LEU A 67 -12.22 -7.12 -20.24
N LYS A 68 -11.98 -5.81 -20.25
CA LYS A 68 -11.06 -5.15 -21.18
C LYS A 68 -9.88 -4.58 -20.40
N LEU A 69 -8.67 -4.95 -20.81
CA LEU A 69 -7.41 -4.41 -20.32
C LEU A 69 -6.72 -3.64 -21.45
N GLY A 70 -6.08 -2.52 -21.13
CA GLY A 70 -5.27 -1.77 -22.07
C GLY A 70 -4.02 -1.23 -21.39
N TYR A 71 -2.91 -1.16 -22.11
CA TYR A 71 -1.65 -0.65 -21.58
C TYR A 71 -0.94 0.24 -22.61
N PRO A 72 -0.36 1.38 -22.19
CA PRO A 72 0.34 2.28 -23.11
C PRO A 72 1.40 1.55 -23.94
N ASN A 73 1.33 1.69 -25.26
CA ASN A 73 2.26 1.07 -26.22
C ASN A 73 2.28 -0.48 -26.25
N HIS A 74 1.32 -1.15 -25.62
CA HIS A 74 1.18 -2.62 -25.63
C HIS A 74 -0.22 -3.10 -26.08
N GLY A 75 -1.07 -2.15 -26.46
CA GLY A 75 -2.41 -2.41 -27.00
C GLY A 75 -3.44 -2.84 -25.96
N ASP A 76 -4.59 -3.26 -26.48
CA ASP A 76 -5.74 -3.72 -25.69
C ASP A 76 -5.91 -5.23 -25.82
N ILE A 77 -6.35 -5.88 -24.75
CA ILE A 77 -6.77 -7.27 -24.73
C ILE A 77 -8.14 -7.40 -24.05
N LYS A 78 -8.94 -8.37 -24.50
CA LYS A 78 -10.28 -8.61 -23.98
C LYS A 78 -10.42 -10.06 -23.56
N TYR A 79 -11.18 -10.27 -22.50
CA TYR A 79 -11.60 -11.58 -22.05
C TYR A 79 -13.07 -11.53 -21.68
N THR A 80 -13.82 -12.50 -22.20
CA THR A 80 -15.22 -12.70 -21.85
C THR A 80 -15.29 -13.84 -20.85
N LEU A 81 -15.86 -13.59 -19.66
CA LEU A 81 -16.15 -14.63 -18.69
C LEU A 81 -17.11 -15.63 -19.34
N GLN A 82 -16.57 -16.73 -19.86
CA GLN A 82 -17.36 -17.78 -20.50
C GLN A 82 -18.16 -18.52 -19.43
N SER A 83 -19.30 -19.09 -19.82
CA SER A 83 -20.08 -20.03 -18.99
C SER A 83 -19.38 -21.39 -18.78
N LYS A 84 -18.14 -21.54 -19.24
CA LYS A 84 -17.34 -22.75 -19.01
C LYS A 84 -16.85 -22.77 -17.57
N PRO A 85 -16.70 -23.96 -16.97
CA PRO A 85 -16.12 -24.08 -15.65
C PRO A 85 -14.74 -23.43 -15.62
N MET A 86 -14.59 -22.42 -14.77
CA MET A 86 -13.29 -21.78 -14.56
C MET A 86 -12.37 -22.74 -13.82
N THR A 87 -11.09 -22.74 -14.16
CA THR A 87 -10.10 -23.62 -13.51
C THR A 87 -9.71 -23.04 -12.15
N PRO A 88 -9.93 -23.77 -11.03
CA PRO A 88 -9.49 -23.34 -9.72
C PRO A 88 -7.96 -23.17 -9.67
N HIS A 89 -7.49 -22.15 -8.97
CA HIS A 89 -6.07 -21.87 -8.80
C HIS A 89 -5.84 -21.33 -7.38
N PRO A 90 -4.77 -21.76 -6.68
CA PRO A 90 -4.43 -21.19 -5.37
C PRO A 90 -4.15 -19.69 -5.50
N ALA A 91 -4.58 -18.93 -4.50
CA ALA A 91 -4.32 -17.50 -4.37
C ALA A 91 -3.99 -17.16 -2.92
N THR A 92 -3.07 -16.23 -2.74
CA THR A 92 -2.68 -15.72 -1.43
C THR A 92 -2.69 -14.20 -1.42
N VAL A 93 -3.44 -13.62 -0.48
CA VAL A 93 -3.46 -12.18 -0.21
C VAL A 93 -3.17 -11.96 1.27
N TRP A 94 -2.01 -11.36 1.58
CA TRP A 94 -1.60 -11.04 2.96
C TRP A 94 -1.67 -12.21 3.98
N GLY A 95 -1.45 -13.43 3.51
CA GLY A 95 -1.50 -14.64 4.35
C GLY A 95 -2.84 -15.38 4.27
N ASP A 96 -3.89 -14.74 3.77
CA ASP A 96 -5.16 -15.40 3.47
C ASP A 96 -4.97 -16.29 2.23
N ASN A 97 -5.05 -17.61 2.43
CA ASN A 97 -4.99 -18.60 1.36
C ASN A 97 -6.39 -19.04 0.97
N PHE A 98 -6.69 -19.02 -0.33
CA PHE A 98 -8.01 -19.38 -0.84
C PHE A 98 -7.94 -19.86 -2.30
N SER A 99 -9.05 -20.40 -2.79
CA SER A 99 -9.20 -20.81 -4.18
C SER A 99 -9.78 -19.66 -5.01
N ALA A 100 -9.01 -19.19 -5.99
CA ALA A 100 -9.46 -18.29 -7.04
C ALA A 100 -9.58 -19.06 -8.36
N TYR A 101 -9.77 -18.33 -9.46
CA TYR A 101 -9.97 -18.91 -10.78
C TYR A 101 -9.01 -18.32 -11.79
N HIS A 102 -8.31 -19.15 -12.56
CA HIS A 102 -7.46 -18.71 -13.66
C HIS A 102 -8.31 -18.19 -14.82
N VAL A 103 -7.95 -17.02 -15.36
CA VAL A 103 -8.72 -16.34 -16.43
C VAL A 103 -8.40 -16.90 -17.81
N SER A 104 -7.20 -16.66 -18.34
CA SER A 104 -6.74 -17.25 -19.61
C SER A 104 -5.23 -17.11 -19.81
N GLU A 105 -4.66 -18.02 -20.59
CA GLU A 105 -3.25 -17.97 -20.99
C GLU A 105 -2.91 -16.74 -21.85
N SER A 106 -3.85 -16.26 -22.68
CA SER A 106 -3.64 -15.06 -23.51
C SER A 106 -3.49 -13.80 -22.66
N ILE A 107 -4.27 -13.67 -21.58
CA ILE A 107 -4.16 -12.56 -20.64
C ILE A 107 -2.87 -12.70 -19.82
N ASP A 108 -2.51 -13.92 -19.41
CA ASP A 108 -1.25 -14.20 -18.70
C ASP A 108 -0.04 -13.72 -19.52
N GLN A 109 0.02 -14.08 -20.81
CA GLN A 109 1.09 -13.66 -21.71
C GLN A 109 1.14 -12.13 -21.88
N TRP A 110 -0.02 -11.50 -22.06
CA TRP A 110 -0.11 -10.05 -22.19
C TRP A 110 0.38 -9.33 -20.93
N LEU A 111 -0.02 -9.80 -19.74
CA LEU A 111 0.43 -9.26 -18.45
C LEU A 111 1.90 -9.55 -18.16
N SER A 112 2.42 -10.70 -18.59
CA SER A 112 3.82 -11.09 -18.34
C SER A 112 4.81 -10.16 -19.03
N VAL A 113 4.46 -9.61 -20.19
CA VAL A 113 5.26 -8.56 -20.85
C VAL A 113 5.32 -7.30 -20.00
N ILE A 114 4.20 -6.88 -19.42
CA ILE A 114 4.11 -5.68 -18.57
C ILE A 114 4.82 -5.90 -17.23
N ALA A 115 4.60 -7.06 -16.60
CA ALA A 115 5.21 -7.43 -15.32
C ALA A 115 6.72 -7.71 -15.45
N ASN A 116 7.20 -8.02 -16.65
CA ASN A 116 8.57 -8.48 -16.90
C ASN A 116 8.93 -9.75 -16.10
N GLU A 117 7.93 -10.57 -15.78
CA GLU A 117 8.05 -11.92 -15.23
C GLU A 117 6.79 -12.73 -15.59
N PRO A 118 6.85 -14.08 -15.63
CA PRO A 118 5.66 -14.90 -15.84
C PRO A 118 4.63 -14.70 -14.73
N VAL A 119 3.43 -14.24 -15.10
CA VAL A 119 2.32 -13.99 -14.19
C VAL A 119 1.01 -14.56 -14.73
N LYS A 120 0.04 -14.69 -13.84
CA LYS A 120 -1.34 -15.11 -14.11
C LYS A 120 -2.32 -14.02 -13.72
N LEU A 121 -3.43 -13.92 -14.46
CA LEU A 121 -4.60 -13.20 -13.93
C LEU A 121 -5.53 -14.19 -13.23
N LEU A 122 -5.83 -13.88 -11.97
CA LEU A 122 -6.79 -14.63 -11.16
C LEU A 122 -8.05 -13.81 -10.94
N TYR A 123 -9.21 -14.46 -11.01
CA TYR A 123 -10.54 -13.93 -10.70
C TYR A 123 -11.05 -14.57 -9.40
N CYS A 124 -11.59 -13.79 -8.48
CA CYS A 124 -12.09 -14.33 -7.21
C CYS A 124 -13.48 -15.00 -7.30
N GLY A 125 -14.11 -15.02 -8.49
CA GLY A 125 -15.50 -15.48 -8.67
C GLY A 125 -16.48 -14.30 -8.60
N GLU A 126 -17.78 -14.56 -8.76
CA GLU A 126 -18.86 -13.60 -8.44
C GLU A 126 -19.08 -13.49 -6.92
N GLN A 127 -18.82 -14.58 -6.20
CA GLN A 127 -18.69 -14.62 -4.75
C GLN A 127 -17.27 -15.04 -4.42
N SER A 128 -16.61 -14.33 -3.51
CA SER A 128 -15.23 -14.67 -3.17
C SER A 128 -15.16 -15.88 -2.24
N ASN A 129 -14.22 -16.79 -2.51
CA ASN A 129 -13.85 -17.85 -1.56
C ASN A 129 -12.88 -17.35 -0.47
N ARG A 130 -12.48 -16.08 -0.49
CA ARG A 130 -11.54 -15.53 0.49
C ARG A 130 -12.29 -15.01 1.71
N HIS A 131 -11.85 -15.47 2.88
CA HIS A 131 -12.28 -14.95 4.17
C HIS A 131 -11.23 -13.98 4.72
N GLY A 132 -11.60 -12.73 4.99
CA GLY A 132 -10.74 -11.75 5.63
C GLY A 132 -10.75 -11.96 7.14
N ALA A 133 -9.68 -12.55 7.69
CA ALA A 133 -9.62 -12.91 9.11
C ALA A 133 -9.83 -11.71 10.06
N GLU A 134 -9.31 -10.52 9.69
CA GLU A 134 -9.40 -9.31 10.51
C GLU A 134 -10.85 -8.80 10.69
N ILE A 135 -11.66 -8.92 9.64
CA ILE A 135 -13.05 -8.42 9.61
C ILE A 135 -14.08 -9.55 9.76
N ASN A 136 -13.61 -10.80 9.77
CA ASN A 136 -14.41 -12.01 9.86
C ASN A 136 -15.57 -12.09 8.85
N GLN A 137 -15.30 -11.73 7.59
CA GLN A 137 -16.27 -11.78 6.50
C GLN A 137 -15.59 -12.08 5.15
N SER A 138 -16.39 -12.40 4.13
CA SER A 138 -15.90 -12.51 2.75
C SER A 138 -15.26 -11.20 2.29
N LEU A 139 -14.14 -11.30 1.57
CA LEU A 139 -13.42 -10.16 1.02
C LEU A 139 -12.92 -10.48 -0.38
N SER A 140 -12.97 -9.51 -1.29
CA SER A 140 -12.38 -9.66 -2.63
C SER A 140 -10.84 -9.69 -2.58
N MET A 141 -10.17 -9.37 -3.69
CA MET A 141 -8.71 -9.22 -3.73
C MET A 141 -8.22 -7.89 -3.10
N ALA A 142 -9.07 -7.19 -2.33
CA ALA A 142 -8.72 -6.00 -1.55
C ALA A 142 -7.61 -6.29 -0.52
N ASP A 143 -7.02 -5.26 0.10
CA ASP A 143 -5.94 -5.51 1.08
C ASP A 143 -6.49 -6.10 2.38
N GLY A 144 -7.32 -5.38 3.13
CA GLY A 144 -7.92 -5.89 4.38
C GLY A 144 -9.36 -5.48 4.63
N TYR A 145 -9.89 -4.49 3.90
CA TYR A 145 -11.25 -3.98 4.08
C TYR A 145 -11.96 -3.80 2.74
N PRO A 146 -13.30 -3.94 2.70
CA PRO A 146 -14.08 -3.84 1.46
C PRO A 146 -14.01 -2.48 0.77
N LEU A 147 -13.89 -1.41 1.56
CA LEU A 147 -14.02 -0.05 1.08
C LEU A 147 -13.04 0.88 1.82
N LEU A 148 -12.58 1.91 1.12
CA LEU A 148 -11.81 3.02 1.68
C LEU A 148 -12.52 4.35 1.39
N LEU A 149 -12.65 5.18 2.41
CA LEU A 149 -13.17 6.55 2.32
C LEU A 149 -12.10 7.57 2.68
N ILE A 150 -12.07 8.68 1.94
CA ILE A 150 -11.22 9.85 2.22
C ILE A 150 -12.05 11.12 2.00
N SER A 151 -11.94 12.12 2.87
CA SER A 151 -12.56 13.42 2.62
C SER A 151 -11.69 14.31 1.72
N GLN A 152 -12.33 15.19 0.94
CA GLN A 152 -11.61 16.17 0.12
C GLN A 152 -10.74 17.09 0.99
N GLY A 153 -11.25 17.54 2.16
CA GLY A 153 -10.51 18.36 3.11
C GLY A 153 -9.22 17.71 3.62
N SER A 154 -9.19 16.38 3.81
CA SER A 154 -7.96 15.64 4.15
C SER A 154 -6.91 15.73 3.04
N LEU A 155 -7.31 15.58 1.77
CA LEU A 155 -6.38 15.72 0.64
C LEU A 155 -5.91 17.17 0.48
N ASP A 156 -6.81 18.13 0.64
CA ASP A 156 -6.47 19.56 0.57
C ASP A 156 -5.44 19.93 1.63
N GLU A 157 -5.59 19.43 2.86
CA GLU A 157 -4.63 19.67 3.94
C GLU A 157 -3.28 19.00 3.70
N LEU A 158 -3.27 17.78 3.13
CA LEU A 158 -2.02 17.19 2.66
C LEU A 158 -1.35 18.06 1.61
N ASN A 159 -2.09 18.50 0.58
CA ASN A 159 -1.56 19.34 -0.49
C ASN A 159 -1.10 20.71 0.00
N ARG A 160 -1.71 21.24 1.06
CA ARG A 160 -1.29 22.49 1.70
C ARG A 160 0.08 22.36 2.37
N ARG A 161 0.39 21.18 2.93
CA ARG A 161 1.66 20.91 3.64
C ARG A 161 2.75 20.34 2.73
N SER A 162 2.37 19.69 1.64
CA SER A 162 3.31 19.01 0.76
C SER A 162 3.99 19.97 -0.22
N PRO A 163 5.27 19.75 -0.57
CA PRO A 163 5.90 20.46 -1.69
C PRO A 163 5.29 20.07 -3.05
N ASP A 164 4.59 18.94 -3.13
CA ASP A 164 4.00 18.41 -4.35
C ASP A 164 2.46 18.47 -4.30
N THR A 165 1.83 18.47 -5.48
CA THR A 165 0.38 18.28 -5.58
C THR A 165 0.03 16.80 -5.73
N HIS A 166 -0.79 16.29 -4.82
CA HIS A 166 -1.26 14.92 -4.76
C HIS A 166 -2.72 14.79 -5.20
N SER A 167 -3.07 13.59 -5.67
CA SER A 167 -4.44 13.24 -6.06
C SER A 167 -4.96 12.02 -5.29
N MET A 168 -6.28 11.87 -5.24
CA MET A 168 -6.94 10.72 -4.63
C MET A 168 -6.47 9.38 -5.22
N ASP A 169 -6.13 9.35 -6.52
CA ASP A 169 -5.67 8.15 -7.22
C ASP A 169 -4.45 7.48 -6.57
N GLN A 170 -3.60 8.26 -5.89
CA GLN A 170 -2.46 7.73 -5.14
C GLN A 170 -2.89 6.89 -3.93
N PHE A 171 -4.01 7.26 -3.30
CA PHE A 171 -4.53 6.63 -2.08
C PHE A 171 -5.61 5.58 -2.35
N ARG A 172 -6.16 5.59 -3.56
CA ARG A 172 -7.13 4.62 -4.09
C ARG A 172 -8.40 4.45 -3.25
N PRO A 173 -9.03 5.54 -2.76
CA PRO A 173 -10.31 5.43 -2.07
C PRO A 173 -11.35 4.86 -3.03
N ASN A 174 -12.34 4.17 -2.48
CA ASN A 174 -13.57 3.85 -3.19
C ASN A 174 -14.54 5.02 -3.14
N LEU A 175 -14.60 5.71 -2.01
CA LEU A 175 -15.53 6.80 -1.76
C LEU A 175 -14.76 8.07 -1.41
N VAL A 176 -15.06 9.16 -2.10
CA VAL A 176 -14.58 10.50 -1.73
C VAL A 176 -15.77 11.33 -1.32
N VAL A 177 -15.66 12.02 -0.19
CA VAL A 177 -16.72 12.90 0.31
C VAL A 177 -16.26 14.36 0.33
N ASP A 178 -17.15 15.25 -0.09
CA ASP A 178 -16.96 16.69 -0.07
C ASP A 178 -17.20 17.22 1.35
N CYS A 179 -16.14 17.20 2.16
CA CYS A 179 -16.07 17.83 3.48
C CYS A 179 -14.85 18.75 3.50
N SER A 180 -15.01 19.98 3.99
CA SER A 180 -13.92 20.96 4.04
C SER A 180 -13.03 20.83 5.28
N GLU A 181 -13.54 20.25 6.37
CA GLU A 181 -12.77 20.06 7.59
C GLU A 181 -11.75 18.91 7.41
N PRO A 182 -10.44 19.16 7.54
CA PRO A 182 -9.43 18.13 7.36
C PRO A 182 -9.58 16.99 8.37
N PHE A 183 -9.46 15.75 7.89
CA PHE A 183 -9.47 14.54 8.72
C PHE A 183 -10.73 14.31 9.55
N ILE A 184 -11.81 15.01 9.27
CA ILE A 184 -13.07 14.88 10.00
C ILE A 184 -13.60 13.43 9.99
N GLU A 185 -13.27 12.66 8.95
CA GLU A 185 -13.61 11.25 8.83
C GLU A 185 -13.05 10.36 9.95
N ASP A 186 -11.97 10.80 10.62
CA ASP A 186 -11.37 10.08 11.74
C ASP A 186 -12.32 10.00 12.96
N SER A 187 -13.21 10.98 13.10
CA SER A 187 -14.18 11.09 14.19
C SER A 187 -15.47 10.32 13.95
N TRP A 188 -15.67 9.77 12.76
CA TRP A 188 -16.92 9.10 12.42
C TRP A 188 -16.94 7.66 12.88
N ASP A 189 -18.08 7.20 13.38
CA ASP A 189 -18.27 5.80 13.77
C ASP A 189 -19.23 5.08 12.82
N ILE A 190 -20.43 5.64 12.64
CA ILE A 190 -21.40 5.17 11.65
C ILE A 190 -21.80 6.34 10.77
N ILE A 191 -21.77 6.14 9.46
CA ILE A 191 -22.22 7.11 8.46
C ILE A 191 -23.29 6.49 7.56
N GLU A 192 -24.11 7.33 6.94
CA GLU A 192 -25.10 6.97 5.94
C GLU A 192 -24.85 7.80 4.68
N ILE A 193 -24.72 7.15 3.53
CA ILE A 193 -24.61 7.78 2.21
C ILE A 193 -25.72 7.21 1.35
N GLY A 194 -26.63 8.07 0.91
CA GLY A 194 -27.85 7.62 0.23
C GLY A 194 -28.69 6.74 1.17
N SER A 195 -28.90 5.47 0.81
CA SER A 195 -29.60 4.47 1.62
C SER A 195 -28.68 3.46 2.32
N VAL A 196 -27.37 3.60 2.16
CA VAL A 196 -26.37 2.63 2.66
C VAL A 196 -25.69 3.18 3.90
N ARG A 197 -25.67 2.38 4.97
CA ARG A 197 -24.92 2.67 6.20
C ARG A 197 -23.59 1.96 6.20
N PHE A 198 -22.58 2.64 6.72
CA PHE A 198 -21.22 2.13 6.82
C PHE A 198 -20.72 2.26 8.26
N LYS A 199 -20.08 1.21 8.74
CA LYS A 199 -19.20 1.29 9.90
C LYS A 199 -17.85 1.83 9.45
N VAL A 200 -17.39 2.89 10.08
CA VAL A 200 -16.04 3.44 9.91
C VAL A 200 -15.10 2.63 10.80
N ALA A 201 -14.59 1.53 10.25
CA ALA A 201 -13.96 0.47 11.02
C ALA A 201 -12.63 0.90 11.64
N LYS A 202 -11.69 1.40 10.84
CA LYS A 202 -10.39 1.87 11.36
C LYS A 202 -9.65 2.82 10.41
N PRO A 203 -8.72 3.65 10.93
CA PRO A 203 -7.76 4.37 10.12
C PRO A 203 -6.97 3.41 9.24
N CYS A 204 -6.71 3.81 8.01
CA CYS A 204 -6.04 2.95 7.06
C CYS A 204 -4.60 3.40 6.86
N SER A 205 -3.68 2.47 7.17
CA SER A 205 -2.24 2.72 7.13
C SER A 205 -1.74 2.72 5.70
N ARG A 206 -0.98 3.76 5.36
CA ARG A 206 -0.44 3.95 4.02
C ARG A 206 0.86 3.16 3.86
N CYS A 207 1.23 2.90 2.61
CA CYS A 207 2.46 2.19 2.27
C CYS A 207 3.09 2.82 1.02
N ASN A 208 4.25 2.31 0.62
CA ASN A 208 5.01 2.82 -0.54
C ASN A 208 4.19 2.88 -1.84
N PHE A 209 3.06 2.16 -1.93
CA PHE A 209 2.16 2.24 -3.06
C PHE A 209 1.76 3.70 -3.33
N THR A 210 1.49 4.47 -2.28
CA THR A 210 1.04 5.87 -2.40
C THR A 210 2.08 6.77 -3.05
N THR A 211 3.36 6.36 -3.07
CA THR A 211 4.44 7.10 -3.73
C THR A 211 4.59 6.73 -5.20
N VAL A 212 3.84 5.74 -5.71
CA VAL A 212 3.77 5.44 -7.14
C VAL A 212 2.90 6.49 -7.83
N ASN A 213 3.46 7.19 -8.81
CA ASN A 213 2.70 8.10 -9.64
C ASN A 213 1.73 7.31 -10.54
N PRO A 214 0.41 7.53 -10.45
CA PRO A 214 -0.61 6.74 -11.16
C PRO A 214 -0.59 6.93 -12.69
N ASN A 215 0.07 7.99 -13.19
CA ASN A 215 0.16 8.31 -14.61
C ASN A 215 1.47 7.84 -15.24
N THR A 216 2.53 7.63 -14.45
CA THR A 216 3.85 7.22 -14.97
C THR A 216 4.30 5.85 -14.50
N GLY A 217 3.67 5.26 -13.47
CA GLY A 217 4.07 3.97 -12.91
C GLY A 217 5.48 3.99 -12.31
N ARG A 218 5.91 5.15 -11.79
CA ARG A 218 7.23 5.34 -11.16
C ARG A 218 7.07 5.82 -9.73
N TYR A 219 7.95 5.36 -8.85
CA TYR A 219 8.04 5.87 -7.49
C TYR A 219 8.47 7.34 -7.49
N HIS A 220 7.93 8.09 -6.53
CA HIS A 220 8.38 9.44 -6.24
C HIS A 220 9.80 9.39 -5.66
N PRO A 221 10.77 10.14 -6.22
CA PRO A 221 12.16 10.05 -5.79
C PRO A 221 12.36 10.47 -4.32
N GLN A 222 11.50 11.33 -3.79
CA GLN A 222 11.49 11.74 -2.37
C GLN A 222 10.43 11.02 -1.52
N GLN A 223 9.86 9.91 -2.00
CA GLN A 223 8.85 9.12 -1.26
C GLN A 223 7.60 9.92 -0.84
N GLN A 224 7.25 10.97 -1.58
CA GLN A 224 6.00 11.70 -1.36
C GLN A 224 4.80 10.88 -1.85
N PRO A 225 3.65 10.89 -1.16
CA PRO A 225 3.26 11.78 -0.04
C PRO A 225 3.62 11.26 1.36
N LEU A 226 4.27 10.10 1.49
CA LEU A 226 4.49 9.47 2.80
C LEU A 226 5.36 10.33 3.72
N ILE A 227 6.37 11.01 3.18
CA ILE A 227 7.24 11.90 3.95
C ILE A 227 6.40 13.01 4.59
N THR A 228 5.64 13.76 3.80
CA THR A 228 4.80 14.83 4.35
C THR A 228 3.79 14.30 5.35
N LEU A 229 3.10 13.19 5.04
CA LEU A 229 2.14 12.59 5.98
C LEU A 229 2.81 12.13 7.29
N SER A 230 4.06 11.66 7.27
CA SER A 230 4.74 11.17 8.47
C SER A 230 4.95 12.25 9.54
N GLU A 231 5.02 13.52 9.14
CA GLU A 231 5.26 14.66 10.03
C GLU A 231 4.05 14.99 10.91
N PHE A 232 2.85 14.53 10.54
CA PHE A 232 1.62 14.91 11.23
C PHE A 232 0.52 13.83 11.28
N ARG A 233 0.76 12.66 10.69
CA ARG A 233 -0.20 11.54 10.60
C ARG A 233 0.42 10.19 10.95
N ALA A 234 1.60 10.17 11.55
CA ALA A 234 2.22 8.96 12.07
C ALA A 234 1.66 8.63 13.46
N ASP A 235 1.27 7.37 13.69
CA ASP A 235 0.96 6.88 15.04
C ASP A 235 2.24 6.66 15.87
N GLU A 236 2.09 6.25 17.13
CA GLU A 236 3.21 5.98 18.05
C GLU A 236 4.19 4.90 17.56
N ARG A 237 3.75 4.04 16.64
CA ARG A 237 4.58 2.98 16.02
C ARG A 237 5.20 3.46 14.72
N GLY A 238 4.98 4.71 14.33
CA GLY A 238 5.39 5.23 13.05
C GLY A 238 4.63 4.59 11.90
N GLU A 239 3.33 4.32 12.01
CA GLU A 239 2.47 4.03 10.86
C GLU A 239 1.74 5.30 10.39
N VAL A 240 1.93 5.69 9.13
CA VAL A 240 1.22 6.82 8.51
C VAL A 240 -0.24 6.46 8.22
N MET A 241 -1.16 7.30 8.68
CA MET A 241 -2.61 7.12 8.53
C MET A 241 -3.23 8.21 7.63
N PHE A 242 -4.04 7.80 6.65
CA PHE A 242 -4.72 8.77 5.77
C PHE A 242 -5.99 8.18 5.18
N GLY A 243 -7.19 8.55 5.65
CA GLY A 243 -8.44 7.92 5.24
C GLY A 243 -8.86 6.72 6.11
N GLN A 244 -10.11 6.31 5.96
CA GLN A 244 -10.78 5.35 6.83
C GLN A 244 -11.30 4.13 6.06
N ASN A 245 -10.99 2.94 6.57
CA ASN A 245 -11.57 1.69 6.07
C ASN A 245 -13.04 1.59 6.48
N LEU A 246 -13.90 1.18 5.56
CA LEU A 246 -15.34 1.03 5.78
C LEU A 246 -15.80 -0.41 5.62
N ILE A 247 -16.86 -0.75 6.35
CA ILE A 247 -17.66 -1.97 6.18
C ILE A 247 -19.11 -1.55 6.00
N ALA A 248 -19.78 -2.09 4.98
CA ALA A 248 -21.20 -1.83 4.76
C ALA A 248 -22.05 -2.59 5.80
N LEU A 249 -23.05 -1.92 6.37
CA LEU A 249 -23.99 -2.49 7.34
C LEU A 249 -25.28 -3.00 6.68
N ASN A 250 -25.53 -2.56 5.45
CA ASN A 250 -26.59 -3.04 4.57
C ASN A 250 -26.14 -2.89 3.12
N GLU A 251 -26.83 -3.57 2.22
CA GLU A 251 -26.59 -3.42 0.78
C GLU A 251 -27.46 -2.30 0.18
N GLY A 252 -27.05 -1.79 -0.97
CA GLY A 252 -27.81 -0.80 -1.72
C GLY A 252 -27.00 -0.05 -2.77
N GLU A 253 -27.71 0.69 -3.61
CA GLU A 253 -27.11 1.59 -4.60
C GLU A 253 -26.77 2.94 -3.95
N ILE A 254 -25.58 3.47 -4.26
CA ILE A 254 -25.16 4.84 -3.97
C ILE A 254 -24.84 5.58 -5.26
N LYS A 255 -25.02 6.90 -5.25
CA LYS A 255 -24.80 7.78 -6.40
C LYS A 255 -23.93 8.96 -6.03
N ARG A 256 -23.10 9.41 -6.98
CA ARG A 256 -22.39 10.68 -6.84
C ARG A 256 -23.42 11.78 -6.59
N GLY A 257 -23.18 12.59 -5.56
CA GLY A 257 -24.07 13.64 -5.09
C GLY A 257 -24.96 13.23 -3.93
N ASP A 258 -25.01 11.95 -3.56
CA ASP A 258 -25.77 11.49 -2.39
C ASP A 258 -25.32 12.22 -1.12
N ALA A 259 -26.30 12.60 -0.30
CA ALA A 259 -26.04 13.25 0.98
C ALA A 259 -25.30 12.29 1.93
N LEU A 260 -24.28 12.82 2.60
CA LEU A 260 -23.61 12.17 3.71
C LEU A 260 -24.25 12.62 5.02
N LYS A 261 -24.66 11.65 5.85
CA LYS A 261 -25.06 11.89 7.24
C LYS A 261 -24.14 11.12 8.17
N VAL A 262 -23.67 11.79 9.21
CA VAL A 262 -22.97 11.12 10.31
C VAL A 262 -24.02 10.70 11.33
N ILE A 263 -24.13 9.38 11.57
CA ILE A 263 -25.12 8.79 12.48
C ILE A 263 -24.57 8.74 13.91
N SER A 264 -23.28 8.42 14.05
CA SER A 264 -22.58 8.43 15.33
C SER A 264 -21.11 8.78 15.15
N HIS A 265 -20.51 9.28 16.22
CA HIS A 265 -19.09 9.65 16.30
C HIS A 265 -18.34 8.71 17.23
N LYS A 266 -17.02 8.64 17.02
CA LYS A 266 -16.02 8.02 17.90
C LYS A 266 -14.94 9.06 18.21
N THR A 267 -14.10 8.76 19.21
CA THR A 267 -12.91 9.55 19.47
C THR A 267 -11.95 9.41 18.29
N ALA A 268 -11.59 10.53 17.66
CA ALA A 268 -10.57 10.55 16.63
C ALA A 268 -9.19 10.22 17.22
N PRO A 269 -8.33 9.46 16.51
CA PRO A 269 -6.95 9.28 16.92
C PRO A 269 -6.21 10.62 16.95
N VAL A 270 -5.30 10.76 17.91
CA VAL A 270 -4.42 11.93 18.02
C VAL A 270 -3.08 11.56 17.41
N TYR A 271 -2.59 12.43 16.52
CA TYR A 271 -1.26 12.31 15.91
C TYR A 271 -0.40 13.46 16.38
N HIS A 272 0.90 13.21 16.57
CA HIS A 272 1.85 14.27 16.84
C HIS A 272 2.01 15.13 15.58
N ASP A 273 1.86 16.45 15.69
CA ASP A 273 2.03 17.39 14.58
C ASP A 273 3.30 18.22 14.79
N ASP A 274 4.37 17.83 14.09
CA ASP A 274 5.70 18.44 14.20
C ASP A 274 5.70 19.93 13.82
N ALA A 275 4.68 20.41 13.09
CA ALA A 275 4.57 21.82 12.70
C ALA A 275 4.05 22.72 13.83
N THR A 276 3.42 22.17 14.87
CA THR A 276 2.75 22.96 15.94
C THR A 276 3.56 23.11 17.22
N SER A 277 4.71 22.44 17.35
CA SER A 277 5.59 22.57 18.52
C SER A 277 6.30 23.93 18.54
N THR A 278 5.76 24.86 19.32
CA THR A 278 6.24 26.25 19.51
C THR A 278 7.35 26.39 20.56
N ASN A 279 7.88 25.30 21.12
CA ASN A 279 9.02 25.34 22.05
C ASN A 279 10.27 24.72 21.43
N ARG A 280 10.95 25.47 20.56
CA ARG A 280 12.34 25.16 20.16
C ARG A 280 13.31 25.88 21.10
N THR A 281 13.83 25.15 22.09
CA THR A 281 14.94 25.62 22.93
C THR A 281 16.22 25.72 22.07
N PRO A 282 17.16 26.68 22.27
CA PRO A 282 18.35 26.86 21.42
C PRO A 282 19.24 25.61 21.32
N SER A 283 19.16 24.70 22.29
CA SER A 283 19.84 23.39 22.29
C SER A 283 19.25 22.36 21.29
N GLN A 284 18.11 22.66 20.66
CA GLN A 284 17.49 21.85 19.59
C GLN A 284 17.62 22.50 18.20
N GLN A 285 18.31 23.65 18.08
CA GLN A 285 18.68 24.22 16.77
C GLN A 285 19.78 23.42 16.05
N ILE A 286 20.41 22.45 16.71
CA ILE A 286 21.43 21.58 16.10
C ILE A 286 20.80 20.43 15.29
N THR A 287 19.55 20.03 15.58
CA THR A 287 18.95 18.81 14.98
C THR A 287 18.14 19.08 13.70
N ALA A 288 17.70 20.32 13.44
CA ALA A 288 16.96 20.68 12.22
C ALA A 288 17.85 21.07 11.02
N GLN A 289 19.19 21.06 11.20
CA GLN A 289 20.16 21.20 10.09
C GLN A 289 20.61 19.84 9.51
N LYS A 290 20.18 18.70 10.09
CA LYS A 290 20.50 17.36 9.57
C LYS A 290 19.39 16.79 8.66
N LYS A 291 19.04 17.48 7.58
CA LYS A 291 18.40 16.86 6.39
C LYS A 291 18.67 17.60 5.08
N GLN A 292 19.79 18.33 5.04
CA GLN A 292 20.64 18.41 3.86
C GLN A 292 21.95 17.69 4.20
N ALA A 293 21.87 16.40 4.56
CA ALA A 293 23.08 15.59 4.55
C ALA A 293 23.53 15.49 3.09
N GLN A 294 24.71 16.00 2.76
CA GLN A 294 25.35 15.72 1.48
C GLN A 294 25.24 14.22 1.22
N ARG A 295 24.82 13.86 0.00
CA ARG A 295 24.86 12.46 -0.46
C ARG A 295 26.29 11.98 -0.26
N THR A 296 26.46 11.10 0.71
CA THR A 296 27.77 10.56 1.07
C THR A 296 27.83 9.17 0.48
N GLU A 297 28.89 8.89 -0.26
CA GLU A 297 29.16 7.53 -0.70
C GLU A 297 29.66 6.71 0.49
N LEU A 298 29.07 5.53 0.63
CA LEU A 298 29.34 4.61 1.73
C LEU A 298 29.60 3.23 1.15
N ASP A 299 30.32 2.41 1.89
CA ASP A 299 30.46 0.99 1.56
C ASP A 299 29.37 0.19 2.29
N ILE A 300 28.61 -0.57 1.52
CA ILE A 300 27.60 -1.49 2.04
C ILE A 300 28.08 -2.91 1.74
N THR A 301 28.20 -3.74 2.76
CA THR A 301 28.58 -5.15 2.64
C THR A 301 27.41 -6.03 3.06
N ILE A 302 26.96 -6.92 2.18
CA ILE A 302 25.90 -7.89 2.47
C ILE A 302 26.44 -9.30 2.23
N ASN A 303 26.46 -10.15 3.26
CA ASN A 303 27.03 -11.50 3.19
C ASN A 303 28.44 -11.52 2.55
N GLY A 304 29.29 -10.58 2.93
CA GLY A 304 30.65 -10.44 2.38
C GLY A 304 30.76 -9.83 0.98
N GLN A 305 29.63 -9.52 0.31
CA GLN A 305 29.62 -8.83 -0.98
C GLN A 305 29.54 -7.32 -0.76
N ARG A 306 30.65 -6.61 -1.04
CA ARG A 306 30.77 -5.16 -0.88
C ARG A 306 30.39 -4.42 -2.16
N PHE A 307 29.60 -3.37 -2.04
CA PHE A 307 29.27 -2.44 -3.12
C PHE A 307 29.23 -1.00 -2.61
N ARG A 308 29.34 -0.05 -3.55
CA ARG A 308 29.30 1.38 -3.26
C ARG A 308 27.85 1.86 -3.21
N GLY A 309 27.44 2.35 -2.05
CA GLY A 309 26.11 2.85 -1.77
C GLY A 309 26.11 4.32 -1.30
N ASN A 310 25.02 4.73 -0.67
CA ASN A 310 24.77 6.07 -0.18
C ASN A 310 23.76 6.09 0.98
N ASN A 311 23.66 7.24 1.62
CA ASN A 311 22.78 7.53 2.76
C ASN A 311 21.38 8.05 2.40
N HIS A 312 20.90 7.85 1.16
CA HIS A 312 19.59 8.35 0.71
C HIS A 312 18.65 7.23 0.26
N SER A 313 19.15 6.25 -0.51
CA SER A 313 18.35 5.13 -0.99
C SER A 313 18.25 4.03 0.06
N SER A 314 17.17 3.25 0.05
CA SER A 314 17.07 2.10 0.96
C SER A 314 18.19 1.09 0.67
N ILE A 315 18.67 0.41 1.71
CA ILE A 315 19.71 -0.61 1.57
C ILE A 315 19.28 -1.70 0.55
N LEU A 316 18.01 -2.08 0.55
CA LEU A 316 17.46 -3.04 -0.41
C LEU A 316 17.57 -2.55 -1.86
N GLU A 317 17.15 -1.31 -2.15
CA GLU A 317 17.21 -0.78 -3.52
C GLU A 317 18.64 -0.78 -4.05
N GLN A 318 19.59 -0.37 -3.19
CA GLN A 318 21.00 -0.30 -3.55
C GLN A 318 21.61 -1.68 -3.75
N ALA A 319 21.24 -2.65 -2.90
CA ALA A 319 21.66 -4.05 -3.03
C ALA A 319 21.19 -4.66 -4.36
N ILE A 320 19.91 -4.44 -4.71
CA ILE A 320 19.35 -4.93 -5.98
C ILE A 320 20.04 -4.29 -7.19
N ALA A 321 20.28 -2.97 -7.13
CA ALA A 321 20.99 -2.26 -8.20
C ALA A 321 22.43 -2.74 -8.37
N ALA A 322 23.09 -3.17 -7.28
CA ALA A 322 24.42 -3.76 -7.29
C ALA A 322 24.43 -5.27 -7.64
N GLY A 323 23.28 -5.87 -7.95
CA GLY A 323 23.16 -7.29 -8.30
C GLY A 323 23.22 -8.25 -7.10
N ILE A 324 23.11 -7.73 -5.88
CA ILE A 324 23.12 -8.53 -4.64
C ILE A 324 21.72 -9.11 -4.41
N LYS A 325 21.66 -10.42 -4.21
CA LYS A 325 20.39 -11.12 -3.93
C LYS A 325 19.99 -10.92 -2.47
N VAL A 326 18.93 -10.15 -2.25
CA VAL A 326 18.32 -9.93 -0.93
C VAL A 326 16.85 -10.39 -1.01
N PRO A 327 16.34 -11.18 -0.04
CA PRO A 327 14.94 -11.56 -0.01
C PRO A 327 14.07 -10.35 0.31
N PHE A 328 12.98 -10.15 -0.43
CA PHE A 328 11.99 -9.11 -0.13
C PHE A 328 10.62 -9.48 -0.71
N LYS A 329 9.53 -8.94 -0.13
CA LYS A 329 8.17 -9.08 -0.68
C LYS A 329 7.41 -7.77 -0.78
N CYS A 330 7.40 -6.94 0.27
CA CYS A 330 6.54 -5.74 0.31
C CYS A 330 7.23 -4.42 -0.04
N ARG A 331 8.56 -4.31 0.11
CA ARG A 331 9.33 -3.06 -0.02
C ARG A 331 8.81 -1.88 0.80
N ALA A 332 8.11 -2.16 1.88
CA ALA A 332 7.39 -1.17 2.68
C ALA A 332 7.54 -1.42 4.19
N GLY A 333 8.52 -2.22 4.61
CA GLY A 333 8.75 -2.53 6.03
C GLY A 333 7.67 -3.38 6.71
N LYS A 334 6.66 -3.90 5.98
CA LYS A 334 5.50 -4.56 6.58
C LYS A 334 5.57 -6.09 6.68
N CYS A 335 6.31 -6.76 5.79
CA CYS A 335 6.26 -8.22 5.67
C CYS A 335 7.44 -8.97 6.33
N GLY A 336 8.45 -8.26 6.84
CA GLY A 336 9.62 -8.85 7.49
C GLY A 336 10.59 -9.62 6.60
N THR A 337 10.23 -9.94 5.35
CA THR A 337 11.07 -10.76 4.46
C THR A 337 12.44 -10.15 4.14
N CYS A 338 12.56 -8.82 4.25
CA CYS A 338 13.80 -8.09 4.02
C CYS A 338 14.67 -7.92 5.28
N ALA A 339 14.34 -8.64 6.36
CA ALA A 339 15.08 -8.61 7.61
C ALA A 339 16.51 -9.13 7.43
N MET A 340 17.46 -8.42 8.02
CA MET A 340 18.89 -8.73 7.99
C MET A 340 19.48 -8.39 9.35
N THR A 341 20.53 -9.08 9.78
CA THR A 341 21.26 -8.72 10.99
C THR A 341 22.26 -7.61 10.67
N LEU A 342 22.29 -6.55 11.48
CA LEU A 342 23.31 -5.52 11.41
C LEU A 342 24.57 -6.01 12.14
N ILE A 343 25.62 -6.31 11.39
CA ILE A 343 26.91 -6.79 11.92
C ILE A 343 27.75 -5.61 12.41
N SER A 344 27.82 -4.54 11.61
CA SER A 344 28.53 -3.31 11.98
C SER A 344 27.98 -2.08 11.25
N GLY A 345 28.24 -0.91 11.83
CA GLY A 345 27.83 0.39 11.28
C GLY A 345 26.51 0.91 11.85
N GLU A 346 26.07 2.03 11.31
CA GLU A 346 24.84 2.73 11.71
C GLU A 346 23.87 2.81 10.52
N VAL A 347 22.60 2.54 10.80
CA VAL A 347 21.51 2.70 9.84
C VAL A 347 20.45 3.65 10.39
N ASP A 348 19.80 4.37 9.50
CA ASP A 348 18.58 5.11 9.80
C ASP A 348 17.38 4.18 9.54
N SER A 349 16.80 3.68 10.63
CA SER A 349 15.56 2.88 10.63
C SER A 349 14.31 3.73 10.85
N SER A 350 14.39 5.06 10.77
CA SER A 350 13.23 5.96 10.92
C SER A 350 12.16 5.79 9.84
N ALA A 351 12.43 5.01 8.78
CA ALA A 351 11.41 4.66 7.80
C ALA A 351 10.52 3.52 8.30
N MET A 352 9.21 3.73 8.12
CA MET A 352 8.09 2.99 8.71
C MET A 352 8.15 1.47 8.53
N ALA A 353 8.71 0.78 9.52
CA ALA A 353 8.76 -0.67 9.63
C ALA A 353 7.70 -1.17 10.63
N THR A 354 6.82 -2.06 10.19
CA THR A 354 5.77 -2.66 11.06
C THR A 354 6.00 -4.13 11.32
N ALA A 355 6.99 -4.75 10.68
CA ALA A 355 7.35 -6.12 10.95
C ALA A 355 8.22 -6.20 12.21
N THR A 356 7.90 -7.14 13.11
CA THR A 356 8.71 -7.43 14.30
C THR A 356 10.09 -7.90 13.89
N THR A 357 11.12 -7.23 14.40
CA THR A 357 12.54 -7.60 14.27
C THR A 357 13.11 -7.86 15.66
N THR A 358 14.19 -8.64 15.77
CA THR A 358 14.99 -8.70 17.01
C THR A 358 15.87 -7.45 17.12
N ASP A 359 16.41 -7.15 18.31
CA ASP A 359 17.22 -5.93 18.54
C ASP A 359 18.38 -5.73 17.54
N ASP A 360 18.98 -6.82 17.04
CA ASP A 360 20.08 -6.78 16.08
C ASP A 360 19.64 -6.81 14.60
N GLN A 361 18.32 -6.83 14.33
CA GLN A 361 17.78 -6.96 12.98
C GLN A 361 17.21 -5.65 12.43
N ILE A 362 17.46 -5.42 11.14
CA ILE A 362 17.02 -4.26 10.39
C ILE A 362 16.24 -4.73 9.16
N LEU A 363 15.24 -3.95 8.74
CA LEU A 363 14.53 -4.19 7.49
C LEU A 363 15.21 -3.42 6.37
N SER A 364 16.03 -4.09 5.56
CA SER A 364 16.81 -3.46 4.47
C SER A 364 15.96 -2.63 3.50
N CYS A 365 14.66 -2.95 3.40
CA CYS A 365 13.70 -2.28 2.55
C CYS A 365 13.10 -0.98 3.11
N SER A 366 13.39 -0.65 4.37
CA SER A 366 12.89 0.56 5.05
C SER A 366 13.98 1.23 5.89
N CYS A 367 15.25 0.99 5.61
CA CYS A 367 16.34 1.69 6.26
C CYS A 367 17.40 2.15 5.25
N THR A 368 18.13 3.20 5.61
CA THR A 368 19.25 3.74 4.84
C THR A 368 20.53 3.67 5.66
N ALA A 369 21.70 3.58 5.03
CA ALA A 369 22.97 3.53 5.75
C ALA A 369 23.41 4.94 6.18
N LEU A 370 23.81 5.11 7.44
CA LEU A 370 24.37 6.37 7.96
C LEU A 370 25.91 6.35 7.98
N SER A 371 26.50 5.16 8.05
CA SER A 371 27.94 4.90 7.92
C SER A 371 28.20 3.78 6.91
N ASN A 372 29.46 3.37 6.76
CA ASN A 372 29.74 2.06 6.17
C ASN A 372 29.06 0.98 7.03
N VAL A 373 28.41 0.02 6.39
CA VAL A 373 27.61 -1.01 7.09
C VAL A 373 27.94 -2.41 6.59
N GLU A 374 27.88 -3.37 7.50
CA GLU A 374 27.97 -4.80 7.20
C GLU A 374 26.71 -5.51 7.70
N LEU A 375 26.11 -6.33 6.84
CA LEU A 375 24.82 -6.97 7.05
C LEU A 375 24.88 -8.46 6.70
N ALA A 376 24.13 -9.27 7.45
CA ALA A 376 23.98 -10.69 7.19
C ALA A 376 22.50 -11.08 7.00
N LEU A 377 22.21 -11.92 6.01
CA LEU A 377 20.85 -12.45 5.77
C LEU A 377 20.41 -13.47 6.84
N GLU A 378 21.37 -14.12 7.49
CA GLU A 378 21.15 -15.03 8.60
C GLU A 378 21.81 -14.46 9.86
N PRO A 379 21.36 -14.83 11.07
CA PRO A 379 22.06 -14.45 12.29
C PRO A 379 23.52 -14.89 12.18
N PRO A 380 24.51 -14.02 12.48
CA PRO A 380 25.90 -14.45 12.54
C PRO A 380 25.98 -15.58 13.57
N VAL A 381 26.50 -16.73 13.15
CA VAL A 381 26.73 -17.86 14.05
C VAL A 381 27.68 -17.36 15.15
N MET A 382 27.16 -17.12 16.35
CA MET A 382 28.00 -16.87 17.51
C MET A 382 28.85 -18.11 17.73
N ASN A 383 30.13 -18.00 17.41
CA ASN A 383 31.10 -19.06 17.59
C ASN A 383 31.22 -19.33 19.10
N LYS A 384 30.54 -20.36 19.61
CA LYS A 384 30.66 -20.83 21.01
C LYS A 384 32.01 -21.52 21.21
N ASN A 385 33.10 -20.77 21.10
CA ASN A 385 34.42 -21.20 21.53
C ASN A 385 34.85 -20.38 22.75
N ASN A 386 34.29 -20.73 23.92
CA ASN A 386 35.01 -20.60 25.19
C ASN A 386 34.27 -21.34 26.32
N ARG A 387 34.54 -22.64 26.46
CA ARG A 387 34.72 -23.24 27.78
C ARG A 387 35.98 -24.11 27.75
N LYS A 388 37.05 -23.45 28.19
CA LYS A 388 38.29 -24.05 28.66
C LYS A 388 38.00 -25.09 29.74
N THR A 389 38.60 -26.26 29.56
CA THR A 389 39.36 -27.03 30.57
C THR A 389 39.13 -26.68 32.04
N SER A 390 38.45 -27.58 32.75
CA SER A 390 38.89 -28.27 33.99
C SER A 390 37.67 -28.85 34.70
#